data_AF-W9TXN0-F1
#
_entry.id   AF-W9TXN0-F1
#
_cell.length_a   1.000
_cell.length_b   1.000
_cell.length_c   1.000
_cell.angle_alpha   90.00
_cell.angle_beta   90.00
_cell.angle_gamma   90.00
#
_symmetry.space_group_name_H-M   'P 1'
#
loop_
_entity.id
_entity.type
_entity.pdbx_description
1 polymer ?
#
loop_
_entity_poly.entity_id
_entity_poly.type
_entity_poly.pdbx_seq_one_letter_code
_entity_poly.pdbx_strand_id
1 'polypeptide(L)'
;MPTQKAERKSVMHDPKGAIELMRQLKEDNIKKLYKNDPYIREGIDAQLAVQAARHTKTKPSNIQYNEQGNIESIKSSVVSGIHATEANQMELMQAIKDNIYKKYGVGSRA
;
A
#
# COMPACT_ATOMS: atom_id res chain seq x y z
N MET A 1 48.50 -40.23 4.91
CA MET A 1 47.27 -39.55 4.49
C MET A 1 47.60 -38.08 4.21
N PRO A 2 47.65 -37.59 2.96
CA PRO A 2 47.95 -36.19 2.71
C PRO A 2 46.67 -35.34 2.77
N THR A 3 46.71 -34.29 3.57
CA THR A 3 45.72 -33.23 3.69
C THR A 3 45.72 -32.34 2.44
N GLN A 4 44.68 -32.39 1.61
CA GLN A 4 44.48 -31.40 0.55
C GLN A 4 43.96 -30.10 1.15
N LYS A 5 44.87 -29.12 1.26
CA LYS A 5 44.53 -27.71 1.49
C LYS A 5 43.60 -27.25 0.37
N ALA A 6 42.36 -26.91 0.71
CA ALA A 6 41.49 -26.18 -0.21
C ALA A 6 42.14 -24.84 -0.54
N GLU A 7 42.65 -24.71 -1.77
CA GLU A 7 43.15 -23.45 -2.31
C GLU A 7 42.03 -22.42 -2.24
N ARG A 8 42.18 -21.42 -1.35
CA ARG A 8 41.31 -20.26 -1.34
C ARG A 8 41.61 -19.48 -2.62
N LYS A 9 40.74 -19.61 -3.63
CA LYS A 9 40.82 -18.86 -4.89
C LYS A 9 40.93 -17.38 -4.56
N SER A 10 42.10 -16.80 -4.86
CA SER A 10 42.38 -15.38 -4.69
C SER A 10 41.39 -14.55 -5.52
N VAL A 11 40.94 -13.43 -4.96
CA VAL A 11 40.00 -12.48 -5.61
C VAL A 11 40.53 -11.94 -6.95
N MET A 12 41.84 -12.09 -7.20
CA MET A 12 42.50 -11.75 -8.46
C MET A 12 42.16 -12.69 -9.63
N HIS A 13 41.49 -13.82 -9.39
CA HIS A 13 41.18 -14.82 -10.41
C HIS A 13 39.83 -14.58 -11.13
N ASP A 14 38.98 -13.70 -10.59
CA ASP A 14 37.72 -13.29 -11.22
C ASP A 14 37.38 -11.82 -10.89
N PRO A 15 37.96 -10.85 -11.63
CA PRO A 15 37.71 -9.43 -11.40
C PRO A 15 36.26 -9.03 -11.67
N LYS A 16 35.52 -9.76 -12.51
CA LYS A 16 34.10 -9.47 -12.77
C LYS A 16 33.24 -9.88 -11.58
N GLY A 17 33.46 -11.07 -11.03
CA GLY A 17 32.80 -11.51 -9.79
C GLY A 17 33.10 -10.61 -8.59
N ALA A 18 34.32 -10.07 -8.49
CA ALA A 18 34.69 -9.11 -7.46
C ALA A 18 33.91 -7.78 -7.57
N ILE A 19 33.74 -7.26 -8.79
CA ILE A 19 32.95 -6.05 -9.05
C ILE A 19 31.47 -6.27 -8.73
N GLU A 20 30.91 -7.42 -9.14
CA GLU A 20 29.53 -7.80 -8.85
C GLU A 20 29.28 -7.89 -7.33
N LEU A 21 30.21 -8.52 -6.60
CA LEU A 21 30.16 -8.62 -5.15
C LEU A 21 30.26 -7.25 -4.46
N MET A 22 31.13 -6.35 -4.95
CA MET A 22 31.21 -4.98 -4.44
C MET A 22 29.91 -4.20 -4.70
N ARG A 23 29.28 -4.40 -5.85
CA ARG A 23 27.98 -3.80 -6.16
C ARG A 23 26.90 -4.27 -5.19
N GLN A 24 26.82 -5.58 -4.95
CA GLN A 24 25.87 -6.16 -3.99
C GLN A 24 26.11 -5.65 -2.57
N LEU A 25 27.37 -5.62 -2.11
CA LEU A 25 27.73 -5.10 -0.79
C LEU A 25 27.39 -3.61 -0.64
N LYS A 26 27.57 -2.81 -1.70
CA LYS A 26 27.18 -1.40 -1.72
C LYS A 26 25.67 -1.24 -1.57
N GLU A 27 24.89 -1.99 -2.35
CA GLU A 27 23.42 -1.96 -2.28
C GLU A 27 22.89 -2.41 -0.91
N ASP A 28 23.46 -3.47 -0.35
CA ASP A 28 23.09 -3.96 0.98
C ASP A 28 23.47 -2.99 2.10
N ASN A 29 24.63 -2.34 2.01
CA ASN A 29 25.02 -1.31 2.97
C ASN A 29 24.13 -0.08 2.88
N ILE A 30 23.75 0.36 1.68
CA ILE A 30 22.81 1.47 1.50
C ILE A 30 21.44 1.12 2.10
N LYS A 31 20.91 -0.08 1.82
CA LYS A 31 19.66 -0.56 2.43
C LYS A 31 19.73 -0.63 3.95
N LYS A 32 20.85 -1.09 4.51
CA LYS A 32 21.09 -1.10 5.96
C LYS A 32 21.17 0.31 6.52
N LEU A 33 21.82 1.24 5.82
CA LEU A 33 21.91 2.64 6.24
C LEU A 33 20.52 3.27 6.36
N TYR A 34 19.69 3.12 5.33
CA TYR A 34 18.30 3.61 5.35
C TYR A 34 17.43 2.93 6.41
N LYS A 35 17.64 1.63 6.67
CA LYS A 35 16.93 0.93 7.74
C LYS A 35 17.43 1.28 9.14
N ASN A 36 18.69 1.64 9.31
CA ASN A 36 19.32 1.89 10.60
C ASN A 36 19.31 3.37 11.00
N ASP A 37 19.07 4.29 10.07
CA ASP A 37 18.85 5.70 10.36
C ASP A 37 17.48 5.89 11.04
N PRO A 38 17.42 6.36 12.30
CA PRO A 38 16.19 6.56 13.04
C PRO A 38 15.20 7.51 12.34
N TYR A 39 15.70 8.56 11.68
CA TYR A 39 14.85 9.58 11.05
C TYR A 39 14.18 9.06 9.78
N ILE A 40 14.90 8.24 9.02
CA ILE A 40 14.37 7.63 7.79
C ILE A 40 13.39 6.51 8.14
N ARG A 41 13.67 5.74 9.20
CA ARG A 41 12.77 4.71 9.71
C ARG A 41 11.45 5.31 10.20
N GLU A 42 11.51 6.37 11.01
CA GLU A 42 10.31 7.05 11.50
C GLU A 42 9.46 7.58 10.34
N GLY A 43 10.09 8.16 9.30
CA GLY A 43 9.39 8.60 8.10
C GLY A 43 8.69 7.48 7.35
N ILE A 44 9.34 6.32 7.20
CA ILE A 44 8.77 5.13 6.55
C ILE A 44 7.62 4.56 7.40
N ASP A 45 7.81 4.44 8.71
CA ASP A 45 6.82 3.90 9.64
C ASP A 45 5.59 4.82 9.74
N ALA A 46 5.80 6.14 9.75
CA ALA A 46 4.71 7.11 9.70
C ALA A 46 3.93 7.01 8.38
N GLN A 47 4.62 6.85 7.24
CA GLN A 47 3.95 6.66 5.96
C GLN A 47 3.16 5.34 5.91
N LEU A 48 3.72 4.26 6.44
CA LEU A 48 3.04 2.97 6.56
C LEU A 48 1.82 3.04 7.48
N ALA A 49 1.95 3.71 8.63
CA ALA A 49 0.85 3.92 9.57
C ALA A 49 -0.26 4.78 8.96
N VAL A 50 0.08 5.85 8.22
CA VAL A 50 -0.89 6.69 7.50
C VAL A 50 -1.58 5.90 6.39
N GLN A 51 -0.85 5.08 5.63
CA GLN A 51 -1.45 4.21 4.62
C GLN A 51 -2.38 3.17 5.25
N ALA A 52 -1.95 2.51 6.32
CA ALA A 52 -2.79 1.56 7.06
C ALA A 52 -4.04 2.23 7.63
N ALA A 53 -3.92 3.43 8.20
CA ALA A 53 -5.05 4.19 8.74
C ALA A 53 -6.04 4.67 7.66
N ARG A 54 -5.57 4.90 6.42
CA ARG A 54 -6.46 5.21 5.29
C ARG A 54 -7.37 4.04 4.89
N HIS A 55 -6.96 2.80 5.17
CA HIS A 55 -7.70 1.60 4.75
C HIS A 55 -8.65 1.00 5.81
N THR A 56 -8.64 1.48 7.07
CA THR A 56 -9.35 0.78 8.17
C THR A 56 -10.67 1.37 8.63
N LYS A 57 -11.22 2.39 7.96
CA LYS A 57 -12.62 2.80 8.19
C LYS A 57 -13.55 2.12 7.18
N THR A 58 -13.55 0.79 7.15
CA THR A 58 -14.64 -0.01 6.58
C THR A 58 -15.84 0.07 7.52
N LYS A 59 -16.44 1.27 7.59
CA LYS A 59 -17.82 1.36 8.09
C LYS A 59 -18.63 0.40 7.20
N PRO A 60 -19.42 -0.53 7.76
CA PRO A 60 -20.22 -1.44 6.95
C PRO A 60 -21.23 -0.61 6.17
N SER A 61 -20.88 -0.26 4.93
CA SER A 61 -21.74 0.50 4.05
C SER A 61 -22.79 -0.42 3.46
N ASN A 62 -24.01 0.10 3.38
CA ASN A 62 -25.11 -0.53 2.66
C ASN A 62 -24.89 -0.46 1.12
N ILE A 63 -23.88 0.28 0.67
CA ILE A 63 -23.60 0.57 -0.74
C ILE A 63 -22.47 -0.32 -1.25
N GLN A 64 -22.64 -0.90 -2.42
CA GLN A 64 -21.62 -1.67 -3.12
C GLN A 64 -21.10 -0.88 -4.31
N TYR A 65 -19.78 -0.94 -4.50
CA TYR A 65 -19.08 -0.24 -5.56
C TYR A 65 -18.43 -1.23 -6.52
N ASN A 66 -18.45 -0.93 -7.81
CA ASN A 66 -17.75 -1.70 -8.84
C ASN A 66 -16.23 -1.39 -8.84
N GLU A 67 -15.47 -2.08 -9.70
CA GLU A 67 -14.01 -1.92 -9.81
C GLU A 67 -13.56 -0.50 -10.18
N GLN A 68 -14.41 0.27 -10.87
CA GLN A 68 -14.14 1.67 -11.20
C GLN A 68 -14.55 2.63 -10.07
N GLY A 69 -14.98 2.11 -8.92
CA GLY A 69 -15.45 2.87 -7.76
C GLY A 69 -16.76 3.62 -8.02
N ASN A 70 -17.63 3.08 -8.87
CA ASN A 70 -18.98 3.57 -9.09
C ASN A 70 -20.00 2.75 -8.29
N ILE A 71 -21.13 3.36 -7.93
CA ILE A 71 -22.22 2.64 -7.25
C ILE A 71 -22.76 1.57 -8.20
N GLU A 72 -22.80 0.33 -7.71
CA GLU A 72 -23.34 -0.82 -8.45
C GLU A 72 -24.67 -1.29 -7.87
N SER A 73 -24.76 -1.41 -6.54
CA SER A 73 -25.97 -1.87 -5.86
C SER A 73 -26.05 -1.43 -4.39
N ILE A 74 -27.20 -1.67 -3.76
CA ILE A 74 -27.40 -1.54 -2.31
C ILE A 74 -27.80 -2.89 -1.71
N LYS A 75 -27.30 -3.23 -0.51
CA LYS A 75 -27.53 -4.54 0.14
C LYS A 75 -28.95 -4.67 0.69
N SER A 76 -29.55 -3.57 1.14
CA SER A 76 -30.88 -3.55 1.73
C SER A 76 -31.62 -2.25 1.36
N SER A 77 -32.94 -2.32 1.27
CA SER A 77 -33.78 -1.16 0.97
C SER A 77 -33.58 -0.05 2.00
N VAL A 78 -33.33 1.18 1.54
CA VAL A 78 -33.27 2.38 2.39
C VAL A 78 -34.59 3.16 2.41
N VAL A 79 -35.58 2.72 1.64
CA VAL A 79 -36.90 3.38 1.50
C VAL A 79 -37.96 2.69 2.36
N SER A 80 -37.81 1.38 2.57
CA SER A 80 -38.79 0.58 3.31
C SER A 80 -38.11 -0.49 4.19
N GLY A 81 -38.73 -0.80 5.33
CA GLY A 81 -38.24 -1.82 6.27
C GLY A 81 -37.31 -1.27 7.35
N ILE A 82 -36.68 -2.18 8.09
CA ILE A 82 -35.87 -1.87 9.30
C ILE A 82 -34.61 -1.06 8.95
N HIS A 83 -34.14 -1.14 7.71
CA HIS A 83 -32.97 -0.42 7.21
C HIS A 83 -33.29 0.94 6.59
N ALA A 84 -34.57 1.36 6.58
CA ALA A 84 -35.02 2.68 6.14
C ALA A 84 -34.79 3.77 7.20
N THR A 85 -33.56 3.85 7.70
CA THR A 85 -33.14 4.87 8.66
C THR A 85 -32.61 6.11 7.93
N GLU A 86 -32.77 7.28 8.54
CA GLU A 86 -32.23 8.55 8.02
C GLU A 86 -30.73 8.47 7.71
N ALA A 87 -29.95 7.79 8.57
CA ALA A 87 -28.51 7.59 8.35
C ALA A 87 -28.20 6.86 7.04
N ASN A 88 -28.91 5.77 6.74
CA ASN A 88 -28.73 5.00 5.50
C ASN A 88 -29.21 5.78 4.26
N GLN A 89 -30.27 6.58 4.40
CA GLN A 89 -30.76 7.44 3.31
C GLN A 89 -29.77 8.56 2.98
N MET A 90 -29.22 9.23 4.00
CA MET A 90 -28.17 10.24 3.84
C MET A 90 -26.90 9.65 3.24
N GLU A 91 -26.48 8.46 3.68
CA GLU A 91 -25.31 7.77 3.13
C GLU A 91 -25.49 7.48 1.64
N LEU A 92 -26.67 7.00 1.23
CA LEU A 92 -26.98 6.77 -0.18
C LEU A 92 -27.00 8.08 -0.99
N MET A 93 -27.65 9.13 -0.50
CA MET A 93 -27.68 10.43 -1.18
C MET A 93 -26.28 11.01 -1.37
N GLN A 94 -25.44 10.93 -0.34
CA GLN A 94 -24.06 11.42 -0.40
C GLN A 94 -23.25 10.62 -1.42
N ALA A 95 -23.36 9.29 -1.42
CA ALA A 95 -22.67 8.45 -2.40
C ALA A 95 -23.12 8.74 -3.83
N ILE A 96 -24.43 8.93 -4.07
CA ILE A 96 -24.96 9.29 -5.40
C ILE A 96 -24.37 10.62 -5.86
N LYS A 97 -24.38 11.62 -4.97
CA LYS A 97 -23.79 12.94 -5.21
C LYS A 97 -22.31 12.82 -5.59
N ASP A 98 -21.53 12.06 -4.83
CA ASP A 98 -20.11 11.85 -5.09
C ASP A 98 -19.86 11.09 -6.40
N ASN A 99 -20.71 10.11 -6.74
CA ASN A 99 -20.65 9.40 -8.01
C ASN A 99 -20.88 10.33 -9.21
N ILE A 100 -21.88 11.21 -9.09
CA ILE A 100 -22.19 12.24 -10.09
C ILE A 100 -20.99 13.17 -10.25
N TYR A 101 -20.46 13.73 -9.16
CA TYR A 101 -19.29 14.62 -9.23
C TYR A 101 -18.07 13.95 -9.88
N LYS A 102 -17.82 12.68 -9.56
CA LYS A 102 -16.76 11.89 -10.19
C LYS A 102 -16.96 11.75 -11.70
N LYS A 103 -18.19 11.47 -12.16
CA LYS A 103 -18.51 11.37 -13.60
C LYS A 103 -18.35 12.68 -14.34
N TYR A 104 -18.68 13.80 -13.71
CA TYR A 104 -18.61 15.12 -14.33
C TYR A 104 -17.24 15.82 -14.17
N GLY A 105 -16.25 15.18 -13.54
CA GLY A 105 -14.89 15.73 -13.40
C GLY A 105 -14.80 16.98 -12.52
N VAL A 106 -15.90 17.37 -11.88
CA VAL A 106 -15.94 18.41 -10.85
C VAL A 106 -15.50 17.77 -9.56
N GLY A 107 -14.18 17.65 -9.40
CA GLY A 107 -13.56 17.09 -8.21
C GLY A 107 -14.17 17.69 -6.96
N SER A 108 -14.74 16.83 -6.12
CA SER A 108 -15.03 17.17 -4.73
C SER A 108 -13.69 17.58 -4.11
N ARG A 109 -13.51 18.87 -3.90
CA ARG A 109 -12.39 19.40 -3.13
C ARG A 109 -12.53 18.85 -1.72
N ALA A 110 -11.65 17.92 -1.37
CA ALA A 110 -11.26 17.64 0.01
C ALA A 110 -9.84 18.19 0.19
#